data_AF-A0A7C2DQY7-F1
#
_entry.id   AF-A0A7C2DQY7-F1
#
_cell.length_a   1.000
_cell.length_b   1.000
_cell.length_c   1.000
_cell.angle_alpha   90.00
_cell.angle_beta   90.00
_cell.angle_gamma   90.00
#
_symmetry.space_group_name_H-M   'P 1'
#
loop_
_entity.id
_entity.type
_entity.pdbx_description
1 polymer ?
#
loop_
_entity_poly.entity_id
_entity_poly.type
_entity_poly.pdbx_seq_one_letter_code
_entity_poly.pdbx_strand_id
1 'polypeptide(L)'
;MQNDASSARLALTSAPWVLLSSRVRKMGVDLKESYDVVVVGAGPGGCYAAIQLARAGLEVLLLDRAQEIGVPKETGEGLSKGAVERLKLKLPSYCIAQEIRKARVYAPNGNYVDVRGEGYIVEMKR
;
A
#
# COMPACT_ATOMS: atom_id res chain seq x y z
N MET A 1 25.27 1.80 -37.72
CA MET A 1 26.60 1.72 -37.07
C MET A 1 27.20 3.10 -37.19
N GLN A 2 27.50 3.91 -36.17
CA GLN A 2 27.63 3.84 -34.71
C GLN A 2 27.13 5.22 -34.19
N ASN A 3 26.15 5.29 -33.29
CA ASN A 3 26.27 5.55 -31.85
C ASN A 3 27.49 6.40 -31.42
N ASP A 4 27.26 7.67 -31.09
CA ASP A 4 28.13 8.42 -30.17
C ASP A 4 27.25 9.10 -29.10
N ALA A 5 27.42 8.58 -27.89
CA ALA A 5 26.85 9.06 -26.66
C ALA A 5 27.76 10.15 -26.10
N SER A 6 27.50 11.41 -26.43
CA SER A 6 28.27 12.52 -25.88
C SER A 6 27.48 13.82 -25.90
N SER A 7 26.61 14.02 -24.90
CA SER A 7 26.40 15.31 -24.20
C SER A 7 25.10 15.33 -23.37
N ALA A 8 24.99 14.46 -22.37
CA ALA A 8 24.08 14.73 -21.25
C ALA A 8 24.69 15.88 -20.43
N ARG A 9 24.26 17.10 -20.71
CA ARG A 9 24.67 18.30 -19.97
C ARG A 9 24.19 18.19 -18.53
N LEU A 10 25.18 18.08 -17.66
CA LEU A 10 25.11 18.24 -16.22
C LEU A 10 24.54 19.63 -15.89
N ALA A 11 23.31 19.70 -15.37
CA ALA A 11 22.79 20.88 -14.70
C ALA A 11 22.54 20.51 -13.23
N LEU A 12 23.58 20.73 -12.42
CA LEU A 12 23.54 20.68 -10.96
C LEU A 12 22.56 21.73 -10.43
N THR A 13 21.46 21.31 -9.81
CA THR A 13 20.67 22.17 -8.90
C THR A 13 20.39 21.47 -7.57
N SER A 14 21.25 21.79 -6.59
CA SER A 14 21.03 21.91 -5.13
C SER A 14 19.87 21.19 -4.41
N ALA A 15 19.71 19.88 -4.55
CA ALA A 15 19.03 19.04 -3.53
C ALA A 15 19.79 17.71 -3.31
N PRO A 16 20.50 17.51 -2.18
CA PRO A 16 21.47 16.42 -2.01
C PRO A 16 20.91 15.08 -1.51
N TRP A 17 19.59 14.86 -1.49
CA TRP A 17 19.01 13.71 -0.76
C TRP A 17 18.54 12.55 -1.63
N VAL A 18 18.37 12.74 -2.93
CA VAL A 18 18.01 11.64 -3.84
C VAL A 18 19.30 11.11 -4.46
N LEU A 19 20.12 10.48 -3.62
CA LEU A 19 20.98 9.40 -4.10
C LEU A 19 20.04 8.32 -4.63
N LEU A 20 19.68 8.46 -5.91
CA LEU A 20 19.07 7.40 -6.70
C LEU A 20 20.15 6.31 -6.79
N SER A 21 20.20 5.47 -5.75
CA SER A 21 21.09 4.34 -5.74
C SER A 21 20.79 3.57 -7.02
N SER A 22 21.84 3.12 -7.70
CA SER A 22 21.84 2.27 -8.89
C SER A 22 21.10 0.92 -8.71
N ARG A 23 20.30 0.78 -7.64
CA ARG A 23 19.53 -0.39 -7.21
C ARG A 23 18.01 -0.20 -7.23
N VAL A 24 17.47 0.88 -7.81
CA VAL A 24 16.10 0.77 -8.35
C VAL A 24 16.21 -0.15 -9.55
N ARG A 25 16.08 -1.47 -9.32
CA ARG A 25 15.97 -2.44 -10.42
C ARG A 25 14.86 -1.93 -11.31
N LYS A 26 15.14 -1.75 -12.60
CA LYS A 26 14.15 -1.48 -13.64
C LYS A 26 13.10 -2.61 -13.63
N MET A 27 12.11 -2.51 -12.76
CA MET A 27 10.75 -2.89 -13.12
C MET A 27 10.39 -1.90 -14.23
N GLY A 28 9.91 -2.35 -15.39
CA GLY A 28 9.80 -1.55 -16.62
C GLY A 28 8.81 -0.37 -16.58
N VAL A 29 8.95 0.52 -15.62
CA VAL A 29 8.18 1.75 -15.41
C VAL A 29 9.08 2.93 -15.76
N ASP A 30 8.64 3.76 -16.70
CA ASP A 30 9.31 5.01 -17.02
C ASP A 30 9.05 6.02 -15.90
N LEU A 31 10.07 6.27 -15.08
CA LEU A 31 9.98 7.23 -13.98
C LEU A 31 10.05 8.65 -14.54
N LYS A 32 9.09 9.49 -14.15
CA LYS A 32 9.07 10.90 -14.54
C LYS A 32 9.96 11.73 -13.63
N GLU A 33 10.41 12.87 -14.13
CA GLU A 33 11.15 13.85 -13.33
C GLU A 33 10.29 14.50 -12.23
N SER A 34 8.96 14.52 -12.39
CA SER A 34 8.03 15.10 -11.43
C SER A 34 6.69 14.37 -11.38
N TYR A 35 6.03 14.49 -10.22
CA TYR A 35 4.68 13.98 -9.91
C TYR A 35 3.97 15.04 -9.06
N ASP A 36 2.64 15.10 -9.13
CA ASP A 36 1.85 15.98 -8.27
C ASP A 36 1.93 15.53 -6.80
N VAL A 37 1.93 14.21 -6.58
CA VAL A 37 2.02 13.62 -5.23
C VAL A 37 2.91 12.37 -5.22
N VAL A 38 3.77 12.27 -4.21
CA VAL A 38 4.50 11.04 -3.89
C VAL A 38 3.94 10.46 -2.58
N VAL A 39 3.45 9.22 -2.64
CA VAL A 39 2.98 8.47 -1.48
C VAL A 39 4.07 7.47 -1.07
N VAL A 40 4.53 7.57 0.19
CA VAL A 40 5.55 6.67 0.75
C VAL A 40 4.89 5.67 1.69
N GLY A 41 4.97 4.39 1.35
CA GLY A 41 4.35 3.26 2.03
C GLY A 41 3.09 2.76 1.32
N ALA A 42 3.13 1.54 0.78
CA ALA A 42 2.04 0.84 0.10
C ALA A 42 1.26 -0.10 1.05
N GLY A 43 1.17 0.28 2.33
CA GLY A 43 0.18 -0.30 3.24
C GLY A 43 -1.27 0.08 2.87
N PRO A 44 -2.28 -0.39 3.62
CA PRO A 44 -3.69 -0.13 3.31
C PRO A 44 -4.02 1.37 3.14
N GLY A 45 -3.47 2.21 4.02
CA GLY A 45 -3.68 3.66 3.97
C GLY A 45 -3.04 4.31 2.74
N GLY A 46 -1.78 3.98 2.43
CA GLY A 46 -1.07 4.57 1.30
C GLY A 46 -1.60 4.09 -0.05
N CYS A 47 -1.93 2.80 -0.18
CA CYS A 47 -2.64 2.28 -1.35
C CYS A 47 -3.99 2.98 -1.55
N TYR A 48 -4.78 3.14 -0.48
CA TYR A 48 -6.07 3.82 -0.58
C TYR A 48 -5.91 5.29 -0.97
N ALA A 49 -4.96 6.01 -0.36
CA ALA A 49 -4.66 7.41 -0.68
C ALA A 49 -4.23 7.57 -2.14
N ALA A 50 -3.27 6.75 -2.61
CA ALA A 50 -2.79 6.78 -3.99
C ALA A 50 -3.93 6.53 -4.98
N ILE A 51 -4.82 5.56 -4.70
CA ILE A 51 -6.00 5.28 -5.54
C ILE A 51 -6.95 6.49 -5.58
N GLN A 52 -7.24 7.14 -4.45
CA GLN A 52 -8.14 8.29 -4.45
C GLN A 52 -7.54 9.50 -5.17
N LEU A 53 -6.25 9.77 -4.97
CA LEU A 53 -5.54 10.87 -5.63
C LEU A 53 -5.46 10.65 -7.15
N ALA A 54 -5.14 9.43 -7.59
CA ALA A 54 -5.14 9.08 -9.02
C ALA A 54 -6.54 9.21 -9.63
N ARG A 55 -7.59 8.81 -8.90
CA ARG A 55 -8.99 9.01 -9.33
C ARG A 55 -9.39 10.48 -9.42
N ALA A 56 -8.73 11.35 -8.66
CA ALA A 56 -8.91 12.79 -8.75
C ALA A 56 -8.14 13.43 -9.93
N GLY A 57 -7.43 12.62 -10.74
CA GLY A 57 -6.70 13.07 -11.92
C GLY A 57 -5.26 13.53 -11.66
N LEU A 58 -4.72 13.28 -10.46
CA LEU A 58 -3.34 13.64 -10.12
C LEU A 58 -2.35 12.58 -10.62
N GLU A 59 -1.15 13.02 -10.98
CA GLU A 59 -0.02 12.13 -11.24
C GLU A 59 0.61 11.70 -9.91
N VAL A 60 0.44 10.41 -9.56
CA VAL A 60 0.85 9.89 -8.25
C VAL A 60 1.92 8.83 -8.39
N LEU A 61 3.01 8.97 -7.64
CA LEU A 61 4.02 7.93 -7.45
C LEU A 61 3.82 7.27 -6.08
N LEU A 62 3.55 5.96 -6.04
CA LEU A 62 3.51 5.16 -4.81
C LEU A 62 4.80 4.37 -4.67
N LEU A 63 5.48 4.52 -3.54
CA LEU A 63 6.73 3.84 -3.22
C LEU A 63 6.56 2.98 -1.98
N ASP A 64 7.19 1.82 -1.95
CA ASP A 64 7.37 1.01 -0.74
C ASP A 64 8.81 0.47 -0.70
N ARG A 65 9.30 0.21 0.51
CA ARG A 65 10.59 -0.46 0.72
C ARG A 65 10.50 -1.97 0.47
N ALA A 66 9.31 -2.54 0.66
CA ALA A 66 9.06 -3.96 0.49
C ALA A 66 9.19 -4.34 -0.98
N GLN A 67 9.82 -5.48 -1.24
CA GLN A 67 9.95 -6.01 -2.60
C GLN A 67 8.58 -6.45 -3.15
N GLU A 68 7.68 -6.88 -2.27
CA GLU A 68 6.33 -7.31 -2.59
C GLU A 68 5.35 -6.60 -1.66
N ILE A 69 4.27 -6.06 -2.23
CA ILE A 69 3.25 -5.36 -1.45
C ILE A 69 2.49 -6.35 -0.58
N GLY A 70 2.42 -6.06 0.71
CA GLY A 70 1.76 -6.93 1.69
C GLY A 70 2.66 -7.98 2.33
N VAL A 71 3.97 -7.99 2.04
CA VAL A 71 4.94 -8.95 2.60
C VAL A 71 6.13 -8.23 3.25
N PRO A 72 6.51 -8.56 4.51
CA PRO A 72 5.81 -9.44 5.45
C PRO A 72 4.55 -8.78 6.02
N LYS A 73 3.61 -9.60 6.50
CA LYS A 73 2.33 -9.15 7.05
C LYS A 73 2.35 -9.21 8.58
N GLU A 74 2.30 -8.05 9.21
CA GLU A 74 2.37 -7.91 10.69
C GLU A 74 1.07 -7.31 11.28
N THR A 75 -0.08 -7.78 10.81
CA THR A 75 -1.40 -7.25 11.19
C THR A 75 -2.34 -8.37 11.63
N GLY A 76 -3.25 -8.09 12.56
CA GLY A 76 -4.26 -9.02 13.05
C GLY A 76 -5.43 -9.29 12.09
N GLU A 77 -5.38 -8.76 10.86
CA GLU A 77 -6.24 -9.12 9.71
C GLU A 77 -7.75 -8.92 9.85
N GLY A 78 -8.25 -8.47 11.01
CA GLY A 78 -9.66 -8.16 11.21
C GLY A 78 -10.07 -6.89 10.47
N LEU A 79 -11.04 -7.02 9.57
CA LEU A 79 -11.66 -5.93 8.85
C LEU A 79 -13.18 -5.93 9.10
N SER A 80 -13.72 -4.84 9.65
CA SER A 80 -15.15 -4.74 9.89
C SER A 80 -15.92 -4.59 8.58
N LYS A 81 -17.13 -5.17 8.52
CA LYS A 81 -18.01 -5.05 7.36
C LYS A 81 -18.37 -3.59 7.08
N GLY A 82 -18.59 -2.80 8.14
CA GLY A 82 -18.82 -1.36 8.03
C GLY A 82 -17.65 -0.59 7.41
N ALA A 83 -16.39 -1.01 7.61
CA ALA A 83 -15.25 -0.40 6.94
C ALA A 83 -15.24 -0.72 5.43
N VAL A 84 -15.56 -1.96 5.06
CA VAL A 84 -15.69 -2.40 3.66
C VAL A 84 -16.73 -1.56 2.93
N GLU A 85 -17.92 -1.40 3.54
CA GLU A 85 -19.02 -0.62 2.99
C GLU A 85 -18.65 0.87 2.87
N ARG A 86 -18.14 1.47 3.96
CA ARG A 86 -17.80 2.90 4.00
C ARG A 86 -16.73 3.28 2.98
N LEU A 87 -15.72 2.43 2.81
CA LEU A 87 -14.62 2.64 1.87
C LEU A 87 -14.96 2.15 0.45
N LYS A 88 -16.16 1.57 0.24
CA LYS A 88 -16.62 0.97 -1.02
C LYS A 88 -15.61 -0.04 -1.57
N LEU A 89 -15.02 -0.84 -0.69
CA LEU A 89 -14.04 -1.86 -1.06
C LEU A 89 -14.74 -3.05 -1.69
N LYS A 90 -14.21 -3.50 -2.83
CA LYS A 90 -14.56 -4.80 -3.41
C LYS A 90 -13.57 -5.81 -2.89
N LEU A 91 -13.97 -6.62 -1.91
CA LEU A 91 -13.14 -7.71 -1.40
C LEU A 91 -13.28 -8.93 -2.33
N PRO A 92 -12.21 -9.36 -3.01
CA PRO A 92 -12.21 -10.63 -3.69
C PRO A 92 -12.38 -11.77 -2.69
N SER A 93 -13.13 -12.80 -3.05
CA SER A 93 -13.40 -13.94 -2.16
C SER A 93 -12.13 -14.65 -1.69
N TYR A 94 -11.08 -14.69 -2.53
CA TYR A 94 -9.79 -15.29 -2.19
C TYR A 94 -9.02 -14.54 -1.11
N CYS A 95 -9.40 -13.29 -0.79
CA CYS A 95 -8.79 -12.52 0.30
C CYS A 95 -9.50 -12.76 1.64
N ILE A 96 -10.64 -13.46 1.67
CA ILE A 96 -11.43 -13.68 2.88
C ILE A 96 -11.10 -15.07 3.42
N ALA A 97 -10.33 -15.12 4.50
CA ALA A 97 -10.02 -16.37 5.18
C ALA A 97 -11.19 -16.84 6.06
N GLN A 98 -11.90 -15.90 6.70
CA GLN A 98 -13.04 -16.21 7.58
C GLN A 98 -13.99 -15.02 7.72
N GLU A 99 -15.27 -15.29 8.00
CA GLU A 99 -16.25 -14.29 8.42
C GLU A 99 -16.30 -14.14 9.95
N ILE A 100 -16.34 -12.90 10.42
CA ILE A 100 -16.48 -12.54 11.83
C ILE A 100 -17.95 -12.23 12.12
N ARG A 101 -18.52 -12.84 13.17
CA ARG A 101 -19.89 -12.55 13.64
C ARG A 101 -19.93 -11.78 14.97
N LYS A 102 -18.87 -11.92 15.77
CA LYS A 102 -18.71 -11.27 17.07
C LYS A 102 -17.25 -11.30 17.50
N ALA A 103 -16.90 -10.39 18.41
CA ALA A 103 -15.68 -10.46 19.21
C ALA A 103 -16.05 -10.82 20.65
N ARG A 104 -15.16 -11.53 21.35
CA ARG A 104 -15.30 -11.81 22.79
C ARG A 104 -14.14 -11.18 23.53
N VAL A 105 -14.45 -10.36 24.53
CA VAL A 105 -13.47 -9.69 25.37
C VAL A 105 -13.44 -10.38 26.71
N TYR A 106 -12.28 -10.91 27.10
CA TYR A 106 -12.06 -11.57 28.38
C TYR A 106 -11.41 -10.61 29.37
N ALA A 107 -11.91 -10.57 30.61
CA ALA A 107 -11.27 -9.94 31.74
C ALA A 107 -10.22 -10.89 32.36
N PRO A 108 -9.22 -10.37 33.11
CA PRO A 108 -8.19 -11.21 33.73
C PRO A 108 -8.71 -12.30 34.67
N ASN A 109 -9.92 -12.13 35.21
CA ASN A 109 -10.59 -13.11 36.08
C ASN A 109 -11.37 -14.20 35.31
N GLY A 110 -11.29 -14.23 33.97
CA GLY A 110 -11.96 -15.21 33.12
C GLY A 110 -13.41 -14.88 32.73
N ASN A 111 -14.02 -13.85 33.33
CA ASN A 111 -15.32 -13.35 32.86
C ASN A 111 -15.18 -12.74 31.47
N TYR A 112 -16.26 -12.75 30.69
CA TYR A 112 -16.23 -12.21 29.33
C TYR A 112 -17.51 -11.45 28.95
N VAL A 113 -17.36 -10.59 27.94
CA VAL A 113 -18.48 -9.94 27.25
C VAL A 113 -18.38 -10.24 25.75
N ASP A 114 -19.50 -10.63 25.15
CA ASP A 114 -19.62 -10.76 23.70
C ASP A 114 -20.02 -9.41 23.08
N VAL A 115 -19.19 -8.91 22.17
CA VAL A 115 -19.47 -7.72 21.36
C VAL A 115 -19.91 -8.19 19.99
N ARG A 116 -21.18 -7.94 19.64
CA ARG A 116 -21.71 -8.27 18.30
C ARG A 116 -21.12 -7.31 17.27
N GLY A 117 -20.67 -7.86 16.15
CA GLY A 117 -20.09 -7.09 15.05
C GLY A 117 -19.70 -8.00 13.90
N GLU A 118 -20.10 -7.62 12.69
CA GLU A 118 -19.78 -8.36 11.47
C GLU A 118 -18.49 -7.88 10.83
N GLY A 119 -17.73 -8.81 10.26
CA GLY A 119 -16.48 -8.50 9.57
C GLY A 119 -15.87 -9.70 8.89
N TYR A 120 -14.60 -9.56 8.52
CA TYR A 120 -13.82 -10.56 7.80
C TYR A 120 -12.42 -10.63 8.41
N ILE A 121 -11.86 -11.82 8.49
CA ILE A 121 -10.41 -12.04 8.61
C ILE A 121 -9.87 -12.08 7.19
N VAL A 122 -8.95 -11.17 6.86
CA VAL A 122 -8.39 -11.04 5.51
C VAL A 122 -6.94 -11.51 5.41
N GLU A 123 -6.71 -12.59 4.68
CA GLU A 123 -5.39 -13.13 4.38
C GLU A 123 -5.00 -12.74 2.95
N MET A 124 -3.73 -12.37 2.74
CA MET A 124 -3.17 -12.22 1.40
C MET A 124 -2.46 -13.51 1.00
N LYS A 125 -2.56 -13.86 -0.28
CA LYS A 125 -2.05 -15.09 -0.90
C LYS A 125 -0.69 -15.50 -0.33
N ARG A 126 -0.58 -16.76 0.13
CA ARG A 126 0.68 -17.40 0.54
C ARG A 126 1.59 -17.70 -0.64
#